data_AF-A0A2N2B3R0-F1
#
_entry.id   AF-A0A2N2B3R0-F1
#
_cell.length_a   1.000
_cell.length_b   1.000
_cell.length_c   1.000
_cell.angle_alpha   90.00
_cell.angle_beta   90.00
_cell.angle_gamma   90.00
#
_symmetry.space_group_name_H-M   'P 1'
#
loop_
_entity.id
_entity.type
_entity.pdbx_description
1 polymer ?
#
loop_
_entity_poly.entity_id
_entity_poly.type
_entity_poly.pdbx_seq_one_letter_code
_entity_poly.pdbx_strand_id
1 'polypeptide(L)'
;MKVKVFLIGIIFMSVMVFGSCKVAREDNVEKIKDLEYTVLESNELPEIVATKIEAEKAKPFKFSYTDGKETYIAIGFGEQPTGGFSIQVTDLYQAQEYIVINATLIGPSEKDLAVTVITYPYIVIKTENLDLPVCFK
;
A
#
# COMPACT_ATOMS: atom_id res chain seq x y z
N MET A 1 35.35 -56.13 14.40
CA MET A 1 34.16 -55.25 14.55
C MET A 1 34.56 -53.86 14.09
N LYS A 2 34.07 -53.36 12.94
CA LYS A 2 32.83 -52.56 12.82
C LYS A 2 32.83 -51.50 13.94
N VAL A 3 33.02 -50.21 13.67
CA VAL A 3 32.06 -49.30 13.02
C VAL A 3 32.82 -48.03 12.60
N LYS A 4 33.01 -47.79 11.30
CA LYS A 4 32.50 -46.62 10.53
C LYS A 4 32.05 -45.43 11.39
N VAL A 5 32.91 -44.43 11.59
CA VAL A 5 32.46 -43.04 11.77
C VAL A 5 33.04 -42.24 10.61
N PHE A 6 32.17 -42.14 9.62
CA PHE A 6 32.32 -41.60 8.29
C PHE A 6 31.92 -40.11 8.37
N LEU A 7 32.75 -39.23 7.82
CA LEU A 7 32.33 -37.97 7.19
C LEU A 7 31.42 -37.02 7.99
N ILE A 8 31.94 -36.38 9.03
CA ILE A 8 31.32 -35.17 9.63
C ILE A 8 32.42 -34.12 9.82
N GLY A 9 32.91 -33.55 8.72
CA GLY A 9 34.01 -32.57 8.76
C GLY A 9 34.05 -31.63 7.56
N ILE A 10 32.98 -31.56 6.75
CA ILE A 10 32.88 -30.70 5.56
C ILE A 10 31.45 -30.16 5.47
N ILE A 11 30.94 -29.50 6.51
CA ILE A 11 29.73 -28.65 6.44
C ILE A 11 29.99 -27.37 7.25
N PHE A 12 31.18 -26.77 7.06
CA PHE A 12 31.53 -25.47 7.66
C PHE A 12 31.69 -24.37 6.60
N MET A 13 31.06 -24.56 5.43
CA MET A 13 31.24 -23.68 4.27
C MET A 13 29.95 -23.61 3.43
N SER A 14 28.82 -23.16 4.00
CA SER A 14 27.64 -22.89 3.15
C SER A 14 26.55 -21.95 3.68
N VAL A 15 26.66 -21.29 4.82
CA VAL A 15 25.55 -20.41 5.27
C VAL A 15 26.06 -19.10 5.87
N MET A 16 26.70 -18.28 5.04
CA MET A 16 26.81 -16.83 5.27
C MET A 16 26.63 -16.11 3.94
N VAL A 17 25.43 -16.23 3.36
CA VAL A 17 24.93 -15.22 2.42
C VAL A 17 23.49 -14.92 2.82
N PHE A 18 23.32 -14.33 4.00
CA PHE A 18 22.19 -13.44 4.19
C PHE A 18 22.53 -12.19 3.39
N GLY A 19 22.14 -12.22 2.11
CA GLY A 19 22.16 -11.04 1.27
C GLY A 19 21.35 -9.98 1.99
N SER A 20 22.04 -8.94 2.47
CA SER A 20 21.41 -7.73 2.94
C SER A 20 20.48 -7.26 1.82
N CYS A 21 19.17 -7.28 2.08
CA CYS A 21 18.23 -6.49 1.31
C CYS A 21 18.76 -5.06 1.34
N LYS A 22 19.33 -4.60 0.23
CA LYS A 22 19.53 -3.17 0.03
C LYS A 22 18.14 -2.57 -0.04
N VAL A 23 17.62 -2.14 1.10
CA VAL A 23 16.61 -1.08 1.14
C VAL A 23 17.33 0.13 0.57
N ALA A 24 17.19 0.31 -0.75
CA ALA A 24 17.55 1.54 -1.42
C ALA A 24 16.61 2.61 -0.86
N ARG A 25 17.06 3.27 0.20
CA ARG A 25 16.50 4.52 0.66
C ARG A 25 17.15 5.59 -0.20
N GLU A 26 16.52 5.90 -1.32
CA GLU A 26 16.92 7.02 -2.16
C GLU A 26 15.88 8.13 -2.04
N ASP A 27 16.25 9.15 -1.27
CA ASP A 27 15.55 10.42 -1.09
C ASP A 27 15.62 11.32 -2.35
N ASN A 28 15.57 10.71 -3.54
CA ASN A 28 15.51 11.40 -4.83
C ASN A 28 14.75 10.55 -5.87
N VAL A 29 13.51 10.19 -5.52
CA VAL A 29 12.58 9.66 -6.53
C VAL A 29 12.32 10.76 -7.55
N GLU A 30 13.00 10.70 -8.70
CA GLU A 30 12.81 11.66 -9.78
C GLU A 30 11.39 11.51 -10.34
N LYS A 31 10.59 12.55 -10.15
CA LYS A 31 9.21 12.63 -10.63
C LYS A 31 9.24 12.91 -12.13
N ILE A 32 8.74 11.96 -12.92
CA ILE A 32 8.66 12.07 -14.39
C ILE A 32 7.45 12.91 -14.79
N LYS A 33 6.26 12.55 -14.28
CA LYS A 33 5.01 13.29 -14.55
C LYS A 33 3.98 13.08 -13.45
N ASP A 34 3.12 14.08 -13.21
CA ASP A 34 1.89 13.91 -12.46
C ASP A 34 0.92 12.98 -13.21
N LEU A 35 0.13 12.21 -12.45
CA LEU A 35 -0.93 11.39 -13.01
C LEU A 35 -2.29 11.96 -12.64
N GLU A 36 -3.18 11.98 -13.63
CA GLU A 36 -4.58 12.28 -13.40
C GLU A 36 -5.25 11.09 -12.71
N TYR A 37 -6.22 11.39 -11.84
CA TYR A 37 -7.01 10.37 -11.18
C TYR A 37 -8.44 10.83 -10.94
N THR A 38 -9.31 9.84 -10.73
CA THR A 38 -10.68 10.06 -10.30
C THR A 38 -10.90 9.31 -9.00
N VAL A 39 -11.54 9.96 -8.02
CA VAL A 39 -11.98 9.30 -6.79
C VAL A 39 -13.25 8.53 -7.09
N LEU A 40 -13.30 7.26 -6.69
CA LEU A 40 -14.46 6.40 -6.92
C LEU A 40 -15.34 6.33 -5.68
N GLU A 41 -16.66 6.37 -5.92
CA GLU A 41 -17.66 6.09 -4.89
C GLU A 41 -17.80 4.56 -4.68
N SER A 42 -18.33 4.15 -3.53
CA SER A 42 -18.43 2.74 -3.14
C SER A 42 -19.22 1.86 -4.13
N ASN A 43 -20.16 2.44 -4.87
CA ASN A 43 -20.97 1.75 -5.88
C ASN A 43 -20.28 1.63 -7.25
N GLU A 44 -19.15 2.31 -7.45
CA GLU A 44 -18.35 2.27 -8.69
C GLU A 44 -17.15 1.33 -8.58
N LEU A 45 -16.90 0.80 -7.37
CA LEU A 45 -15.76 -0.07 -7.12
C LEU A 45 -15.92 -1.43 -7.80
N PRO A 46 -14.86 -1.96 -8.43
CA PRO A 46 -14.82 -3.36 -8.83
C PRO A 46 -15.05 -4.27 -7.61
N GLU A 47 -15.81 -5.35 -7.79
CA GLU A 47 -16.20 -6.26 -6.71
C GLU A 47 -14.99 -6.78 -5.91
N ILE A 48 -13.89 -7.10 -6.60
CA ILE A 48 -12.65 -7.56 -5.96
C ILE A 48 -12.02 -6.50 -5.04
N VAL A 49 -12.11 -5.22 -5.42
CA VAL A 49 -11.60 -4.09 -4.63
C VAL A 49 -12.49 -3.87 -3.42
N ALA A 50 -13.81 -3.79 -3.61
CA ALA A 50 -14.78 -3.60 -2.53
C ALA A 50 -14.70 -4.73 -1.49
N THR A 51 -14.63 -5.98 -1.94
CA THR A 51 -14.51 -7.15 -1.06
C THR A 51 -13.24 -7.10 -0.22
N LYS A 52 -12.10 -6.72 -0.82
CA LYS A 52 -10.83 -6.62 -0.10
C LYS A 52 -10.84 -5.50 0.92
N ILE A 53 -11.41 -4.34 0.59
CA ILE A 53 -11.58 -3.22 1.52
C ILE A 53 -12.41 -3.67 2.73
N GLU A 54 -13.56 -4.31 2.50
CA GLU A 54 -14.43 -4.77 3.58
C GLU A 54 -13.73 -5.77 4.53
N ALA A 55 -12.86 -6.63 3.98
CA ALA A 55 -12.07 -7.57 4.78
C ALA A 55 -10.96 -6.90 5.60
N GLU A 56 -10.36 -5.82 5.10
CA GLU A 56 -9.17 -5.19 5.69
C GLU A 56 -9.46 -3.90 6.48
N LYS A 57 -10.64 -3.28 6.32
CA LYS A 57 -10.97 -1.91 6.79
C LYS A 57 -10.76 -1.63 8.27
N ALA A 58 -10.78 -2.65 9.12
CA ALA A 58 -10.55 -2.47 10.55
C ALA A 58 -9.11 -2.03 10.87
N LYS A 59 -8.15 -2.31 9.97
CA LYS A 59 -6.74 -1.93 10.11
C LYS A 59 -6.32 -1.02 8.96
N PRO A 60 -5.25 -0.23 9.12
CA PRO A 60 -4.65 0.48 8.00
C PRO A 60 -4.25 -0.51 6.89
N PHE A 61 -4.65 -0.20 5.66
CA PHE A 61 -4.35 -1.02 4.50
C PHE A 61 -3.98 -0.15 3.31
N LYS A 62 -3.19 -0.73 2.40
CA LYS A 62 -2.85 -0.13 1.11
C LYS A 62 -2.66 -1.22 0.08
N PHE A 63 -3.33 -1.11 -1.06
CA PHE A 63 -3.15 -2.02 -2.18
C PHE A 63 -3.53 -1.37 -3.50
N SER A 64 -3.05 -1.95 -4.60
CA SER A 64 -3.51 -1.64 -5.95
C SER A 64 -4.08 -2.88 -6.63
N TYR A 65 -4.97 -2.65 -7.60
CA TYR A 65 -5.54 -3.66 -8.48
C TYR A 65 -5.59 -3.08 -9.90
N THR A 66 -5.26 -3.88 -10.91
CA THR A 66 -5.25 -3.46 -12.31
C THR A 66 -6.10 -4.43 -13.11
N ASP A 67 -7.05 -3.90 -13.88
CA ASP A 67 -7.96 -4.70 -14.73
C ASP A 67 -7.49 -4.80 -16.20
N GLY A 68 -6.24 -4.39 -16.45
CA GLY A 68 -5.59 -4.31 -17.75
C GLY A 68 -5.76 -2.98 -18.47
N LYS A 69 -6.74 -2.14 -18.07
CA LYS A 69 -6.95 -0.80 -18.64
C LYS A 69 -6.65 0.29 -17.62
N GLU A 70 -7.13 0.11 -16.40
CA GLU A 70 -7.06 1.10 -15.34
C GLU A 70 -6.41 0.48 -14.10
N THR A 71 -5.74 1.34 -13.33
CA THR A 71 -5.19 0.97 -12.02
C THR A 71 -6.02 1.63 -10.93
N TYR A 72 -6.52 0.80 -10.03
CA TYR A 72 -7.29 1.17 -8.84
C TYR A 72 -6.36 1.12 -7.65
N ILE A 73 -6.26 2.20 -6.88
CA ILE A 73 -5.39 2.29 -5.72
C ILE A 73 -6.25 2.61 -4.50
N ALA A 74 -6.23 1.73 -3.51
CA ALA A 74 -7.02 1.85 -2.29
C ALA A 74 -6.11 2.06 -1.08
N ILE A 75 -6.44 3.08 -0.28
CA ILE A 75 -5.75 3.40 0.98
C ILE A 75 -6.81 3.56 2.06
N GLY A 76 -6.72 2.75 3.12
CA GLY A 76 -7.57 2.84 4.30
C GLY A 76 -6.75 3.12 5.55
N PHE A 77 -7.31 3.92 6.46
CA PHE A 77 -6.65 4.34 7.70
C PHE A 77 -7.10 3.55 8.94
N GLY A 78 -7.81 2.45 8.73
CA GLY A 78 -8.32 1.61 9.82
C GLY A 78 -9.46 2.27 10.58
N GLU A 79 -9.76 1.70 11.74
CA GLU A 79 -10.77 2.21 12.66
C GLU A 79 -10.42 3.62 13.17
N GLN A 80 -11.39 4.54 13.12
CA GLN A 80 -11.32 5.86 13.74
C GLN A 80 -12.44 6.02 14.79
N PRO A 81 -12.16 6.63 15.95
CA PRO A 81 -13.08 6.67 17.08
C PRO A 81 -14.25 7.65 16.91
N THR A 82 -14.15 8.56 15.94
CA THR A 82 -15.16 9.58 15.65
C THR A 82 -15.42 9.69 14.15
N GLY A 83 -16.49 10.39 13.79
CA GLY A 83 -16.69 10.91 12.45
C GLY A 83 -15.82 12.12 12.16
N GLY A 84 -15.97 12.68 10.94
CA GLY A 84 -15.34 13.94 10.53
C GLY A 84 -13.95 13.83 9.92
N PHE A 85 -13.38 12.63 9.84
CA PHE A 85 -12.13 12.42 9.12
C PHE A 85 -12.34 12.53 7.61
N SER A 86 -11.39 13.15 6.92
CA SER A 86 -11.31 13.16 5.46
C SER A 86 -9.94 12.69 5.00
N ILE A 87 -9.85 12.23 3.76
CA ILE A 87 -8.59 11.76 3.17
C ILE A 87 -8.23 12.67 2.01
N GLN A 88 -6.97 13.11 1.97
CA GLN A 88 -6.42 13.89 0.88
C GLN A 88 -5.29 13.13 0.20
N VAL A 89 -5.39 12.95 -1.11
CA VAL A 89 -4.25 12.50 -1.94
C VAL A 89 -3.31 13.68 -2.11
N THR A 90 -2.09 13.54 -1.60
CA THR A 90 -1.08 14.60 -1.62
C THR A 90 -0.07 14.41 -2.74
N ASP A 91 0.14 13.17 -3.17
CA ASP A 91 1.02 12.83 -4.29
C ASP A 91 0.39 11.72 -5.13
N LEU A 92 0.36 11.91 -6.45
CA LEU A 92 0.19 10.82 -7.41
C LEU A 92 1.00 11.13 -8.67
N TYR A 93 2.09 10.40 -8.87
CA TYR A 93 2.99 10.67 -9.98
C TYR A 93 3.72 9.41 -10.45
N GLN A 94 4.14 9.43 -11.71
CA GLN A 94 5.03 8.43 -12.26
C GLN A 94 6.48 8.76 -11.91
N ALA A 95 7.20 7.78 -11.36
CA ALA A 95 8.65 7.73 -11.32
C ALA A 95 9.17 6.73 -12.37
N GLN A 96 10.48 6.54 -12.43
CA GLN A 96 11.11 5.74 -13.48
C GLN A 96 10.63 4.29 -13.54
N GLU A 97 10.42 3.64 -12.40
CA GLU A 97 10.06 2.22 -12.33
C GLU A 97 8.78 1.95 -11.52
N TYR A 98 8.08 2.98 -11.05
CA TYR A 98 6.88 2.83 -10.21
C TYR A 98 6.00 4.07 -10.26
N ILE A 99 4.73 3.87 -9.91
CA ILE A 99 3.81 4.94 -9.56
C ILE A 99 3.98 5.24 -8.07
N VAL A 100 4.14 6.51 -7.71
CA VAL A 100 4.15 6.95 -6.32
C VAL A 100 2.77 7.47 -5.97
N ILE A 101 2.24 7.02 -4.83
CA ILE A 101 1.05 7.58 -4.21
C ILE A 101 1.32 7.93 -2.75
N ASN A 102 0.75 9.05 -2.31
CA ASN A 102 0.66 9.42 -0.91
C ASN A 102 -0.74 9.96 -0.60
N ALA A 103 -1.26 9.58 0.57
CA ALA A 103 -2.51 10.11 1.07
C ALA A 103 -2.40 10.34 2.57
N THR A 104 -3.03 11.42 3.04
CA THR A 104 -3.03 11.81 4.44
C THR A 104 -4.45 11.80 4.99
N LEU A 105 -4.59 11.32 6.22
CA LEU A 105 -5.82 11.44 7.00
C LEU A 105 -5.87 12.82 7.66
N ILE A 106 -6.87 13.60 7.30
CA ILE A 106 -7.16 14.90 7.91
C ILE A 106 -8.15 14.66 9.05
N GLY A 107 -7.76 15.09 10.25
CA GLY A 107 -8.57 14.94 11.45
C GLY A 107 -9.88 15.74 11.41
N PRO A 108 -10.86 15.35 12.24
CA PRO A 108 -12.13 16.05 12.38
C PRO A 108 -11.94 17.51 12.80
N SER A 109 -12.86 18.38 12.37
CA SER A 109 -12.94 19.72 12.94
C SER A 109 -13.45 19.66 14.39
N GLU A 110 -13.28 20.74 15.17
CA GLU A 110 -13.80 20.81 16.54
C GLU A 110 -15.30 20.49 16.65
N LYS A 111 -16.07 20.74 15.58
CA LYS A 111 -17.51 20.44 15.52
C LYS A 111 -17.80 18.94 15.34
N ASP A 112 -16.89 18.21 14.69
CA ASP A 112 -17.08 16.80 14.37
C ASP A 112 -16.63 15.87 15.52
N LEU A 113 -15.86 16.40 16.48
CA LEU A 113 -15.47 15.68 17.70
C LEU A 113 -16.67 15.21 18.55
N ALA A 114 -17.83 15.85 18.39
CA ALA A 114 -19.07 15.44 19.04
C ALA A 114 -19.69 14.15 18.43
N VAL A 115 -19.22 13.73 17.25
CA VAL A 115 -19.72 12.55 16.55
C VAL A 115 -18.90 11.33 16.97
N THR A 116 -19.29 10.71 18.08
CA THR A 116 -18.64 9.49 18.63
C THR A 116 -19.14 8.22 17.95
N VAL A 117 -18.95 8.12 16.64
CA VAL A 117 -19.27 6.93 15.84
C VAL A 117 -17.98 6.36 15.28
N ILE A 118 -17.79 5.05 15.44
CA ILE A 118 -16.66 4.34 14.86
C ILE A 118 -16.77 4.40 13.33
N THR A 119 -15.72 4.86 12.67
CA THR A 119 -15.64 4.95 11.20
C THR A 119 -14.42 4.21 10.64
N TYR A 120 -14.44 3.95 9.33
CA TYR A 120 -13.35 3.28 8.61
C TYR A 120 -13.02 4.07 7.33
N PRO A 121 -12.38 5.23 7.44
CA PRO A 121 -12.12 6.08 6.28
C PRO A 121 -11.15 5.38 5.32
N TYR A 122 -11.56 5.32 4.05
CA TYR A 122 -10.73 4.88 2.94
C TYR A 122 -10.97 5.76 1.73
N ILE A 123 -10.01 5.76 0.81
CA ILE A 123 -10.13 6.37 -0.51
C ILE A 123 -9.75 5.32 -1.55
N VAL A 124 -10.50 5.28 -2.64
CA VAL A 124 -10.12 4.54 -3.84
C VAL A 124 -10.01 5.54 -4.97
N ILE A 125 -8.86 5.53 -5.63
CA ILE A 125 -8.65 6.32 -6.84
C ILE A 125 -8.46 5.41 -8.03
N LYS A 126 -8.78 5.94 -9.20
CA LYS A 126 -8.61 5.31 -10.50
C LYS A 126 -7.71 6.17 -11.36
N THR A 127 -6.69 5.57 -11.95
CA THR A 127 -5.74 6.23 -12.86
C THR A 127 -5.41 5.32 -14.06
N GLU A 128 -4.71 5.86 -15.05
CA GLU A 128 -4.26 5.09 -16.21
C GLU A 128 -3.37 3.92 -15.79
N ASN A 129 -3.49 2.78 -16.48
CA ASN A 129 -2.54 1.69 -16.29
C ASN A 129 -1.22 1.98 -17.04
N LEU A 130 -0.12 2.10 -16.29
CA LEU A 130 1.23 2.26 -16.84
C LEU A 130 2.05 0.97 -16.84
N ASP A 131 1.45 -0.16 -16.43
CA ASP A 131 2.14 -1.43 -16.19
C ASP A 131 3.33 -1.30 -15.21
N LEU A 132 3.23 -0.35 -14.28
CA LEU A 132 4.21 -0.08 -13.24
C LEU A 132 3.67 -0.47 -11.86
N PRO A 133 4.51 -0.99 -10.95
CA PRO A 133 4.12 -1.23 -9.57
C PRO A 133 3.80 0.09 -8.84
N VAL A 134 2.96 -0.01 -7.80
CA VAL A 134 2.60 1.15 -6.96
C VAL A 134 3.44 1.15 -5.68
N CYS A 135 4.15 2.25 -5.47
CA CYS A 135 4.90 2.56 -4.26
C CYS A 135 4.07 3.52 -3.38
N PHE A 136 3.76 3.08 -2.16
CA PHE A 136 3.02 3.86 -1.18
C PHE A 136 3.99 4.53 -0.22
N LYS A 137 4.01 5.86 -0.22
CA LYS A 137 4.77 6.65 0.77
C LYS A 137 4.19 6.51 2.19
#